data_AF-A0A7K0D9H3-F1
#
_entry.id   AF-A0A7K0D9H3-F1
#
_cell.length_a   1.000
_cell.length_b   1.000
_cell.length_c   1.000
_cell.angle_alpha   90.00
_cell.angle_beta   90.00
_cell.angle_gamma   90.00
#
_symmetry.space_group_name_H-M   'P 1'
#
loop_
_entity.id
_entity.type
_entity.pdbx_description
1 polymer ?
#
loop_
_entity_poly.entity_id
_entity_poly.type
_entity_poly.pdbx_seq_one_letter_code
_entity_poly.pdbx_strand_id
1 'polypeptide(L)'
;MSATGEDMRSESTSRAVSEVVDLVSTLIRFDTSNTGDLATTRGERECAEWVAEQLQQAGYTTEYVESGAPGRGNVFARLPGADPSRGALMIHGHLDVVPAQAADWSVHPFSGAVRDGYVWGRGAIDMKDMVGMTLAVARQFKLEGTVPPRDLVFAFLADEENGGRWGSQWLADNRPDLFAGVTDAVGEVGGFSLTVPRPDGTERRLYLVETAEKGLGWMRLRAKARAGHGSFLHEDNAVTILAQAVARLGTHTFPLVLSDSVAEFLAAVSQESGLAFDPDGPDIEGQLAKLGTISRIIGATLRDTANPTMLQAGYKANVIPQTAEAVVDCRWVPGRRAEFEREVDELIGPDVEREWITELGSYETTFDGHLVEAMNAAILAHDPNGRTVPYMLSGGTDAKAFARLGIRCFGFAPLRLPPELDFSALFHGVDERVPVSALEFGTKVLEHFLLHS
;
A
#
# COMPACT_ATOMS: atom_id res chain seq x y z
N MET A 1 -44.37 42.60 -17.52
CA MET A 1 -44.52 41.17 -17.82
C MET A 1 -43.18 40.69 -18.35
N SER A 2 -42.40 40.06 -17.45
CA SER A 2 -41.89 38.68 -17.55
C SER A 2 -40.57 38.65 -18.33
N ALA A 3 -39.39 38.69 -17.70
CA ALA A 3 -38.78 37.69 -16.81
C ALA A 3 -38.65 36.31 -17.47
N THR A 4 -37.42 35.90 -17.73
CA THR A 4 -36.83 34.57 -17.51
C THR A 4 -35.35 34.65 -17.91
N GLY A 5 -34.51 35.05 -16.95
CA GLY A 5 -33.10 34.71 -16.96
C GLY A 5 -32.98 33.37 -16.24
N GLU A 6 -32.60 32.32 -16.96
CA GLU A 6 -32.31 31.02 -16.37
C GLU A 6 -31.00 31.10 -15.59
N ASP A 7 -31.13 30.77 -14.32
CA ASP A 7 -30.10 30.69 -13.29
C ASP A 7 -29.18 29.50 -13.59
N MET A 8 -28.02 29.77 -14.21
CA MET A 8 -26.88 28.85 -14.20
C MET A 8 -26.37 28.74 -12.76
N ARG A 9 -26.93 27.81 -11.99
CA ARG A 9 -26.34 27.39 -10.72
C ARG A 9 -24.96 26.81 -10.99
N SER A 10 -23.92 27.53 -10.63
CA SER A 10 -22.60 26.95 -10.42
C SER A 10 -22.76 25.84 -9.38
N GLU A 11 -22.40 24.60 -9.70
CA GLU A 11 -22.26 23.56 -8.68
C GLU A 11 -21.28 24.08 -7.63
N SER A 12 -21.77 24.32 -6.42
CA SER A 12 -20.92 24.70 -5.30
C SER A 12 -20.01 23.52 -4.99
N THR A 13 -18.71 23.67 -5.22
CA THR A 13 -17.68 22.72 -4.80
C THR A 13 -17.88 22.37 -3.31
N SER A 14 -17.84 21.08 -2.95
CA SER A 14 -17.99 20.66 -1.55
C SER A 14 -16.83 21.17 -0.71
N ARG A 15 -17.06 21.32 0.61
CA ARG A 15 -16.01 21.81 1.53
C ARG A 15 -14.77 20.94 1.45
N ALA A 16 -14.94 19.62 1.43
CA ALA A 16 -13.84 18.67 1.37
C ALA A 16 -12.97 18.92 0.13
N VAL A 17 -13.58 19.08 -1.05
CA VAL A 17 -12.85 19.37 -2.29
C VAL A 17 -12.15 20.73 -2.23
N SER A 18 -12.73 21.72 -1.56
CA SER A 18 -12.09 23.03 -1.40
C SER A 18 -10.89 23.04 -0.43
N GLU A 19 -10.84 22.10 0.53
CA GLU A 19 -9.79 22.03 1.56
C GLU A 19 -8.69 21.01 1.22
N VAL A 20 -8.97 19.97 0.42
CA VAL A 20 -8.09 18.80 0.27
C VAL A 20 -6.67 19.16 -0.18
N VAL A 21 -6.50 20.05 -1.15
CA VAL A 21 -5.18 20.40 -1.69
C VAL A 21 -4.31 21.05 -0.61
N ASP A 22 -4.89 21.93 0.21
CA ASP A 22 -4.19 22.62 1.29
C ASP A 22 -3.86 21.65 2.45
N LEU A 23 -4.76 20.72 2.75
CA LEU A 23 -4.52 19.68 3.76
C LEU A 23 -3.37 18.76 3.33
N VAL A 24 -3.40 18.23 2.09
CA VAL A 24 -2.33 17.38 1.56
C VAL A 24 -1.00 18.14 1.48
N SER A 25 -1.02 19.38 0.98
CA SER A 25 0.15 20.27 0.97
C SER A 25 0.75 20.44 2.36
N THR A 26 -0.10 20.62 3.38
CA THR A 26 0.34 20.79 4.78
C THR A 26 0.88 19.50 5.37
N LEU A 27 0.20 18.38 5.15
CA LEU A 27 0.66 17.05 5.59
C LEU A 27 2.06 16.75 5.07
N ILE A 28 2.34 17.03 3.78
CA ILE A 28 3.65 16.80 3.16
C ILE A 28 4.77 17.63 3.81
N ARG A 29 4.44 18.78 4.42
CA ARG A 29 5.45 19.62 5.09
C ARG A 29 5.96 19.05 6.41
N PHE A 30 5.22 18.10 7.01
CA PHE A 30 5.76 17.32 8.11
C PHE A 30 6.76 16.30 7.56
N ASP A 31 8.03 16.45 7.93
CA ASP A 31 9.06 15.43 7.68
C ASP A 31 8.85 14.26 8.63
N THR A 32 7.97 13.35 8.21
CA THR A 32 7.59 12.12 8.93
C THR A 32 8.45 10.91 8.50
N SER A 33 9.71 11.15 8.09
CA SER A 33 10.58 10.11 7.55
C SER A 33 10.78 8.96 8.54
N ASN A 34 10.36 7.76 8.16
CA ASN A 34 10.58 6.52 8.91
C ASN A 34 11.81 5.79 8.35
N THR A 35 12.89 5.79 9.12
CA THR A 35 14.15 5.14 8.73
C THR A 35 14.24 3.68 9.20
N GLY A 36 13.24 3.20 9.93
CA GLY A 36 13.25 1.95 10.66
C GLY A 36 14.07 1.95 11.95
N ASP A 37 14.76 3.06 12.26
CA ASP A 37 15.44 3.29 13.53
C ASP A 37 14.75 4.43 14.30
N LEU A 38 14.27 4.12 15.50
CA LEU A 38 13.61 5.08 16.40
C LEU A 38 14.48 6.30 16.75
N ALA A 39 15.81 6.17 16.68
CA ALA A 39 16.72 7.29 16.94
C ALA A 39 16.80 8.29 15.77
N THR A 40 16.38 7.90 14.57
CA THR A 40 16.50 8.73 13.36
C THR A 40 15.18 8.99 12.64
N THR A 41 14.12 8.27 13.01
CA THR A 41 12.73 8.58 12.62
C THR A 41 12.28 9.90 13.26
N ARG A 42 11.45 10.67 12.57
CA ARG A 42 11.03 12.03 13.01
C ARG A 42 9.57 12.31 12.67
N GLY A 43 8.99 13.31 13.34
CA GLY A 43 7.84 14.09 12.85
C GLY A 43 6.45 13.46 12.92
N GLU A 44 6.32 12.15 13.13
CA GLU A 44 5.02 11.48 13.19
C GLU A 44 4.14 11.99 14.34
N ARG A 45 4.72 12.26 15.52
CA ARG A 45 3.97 12.81 16.66
C ARG A 45 3.34 14.15 16.29
N GLU A 46 4.14 15.07 15.77
CA GLU A 46 3.69 16.43 15.42
C GLU A 46 2.64 16.38 14.30
N CYS A 47 2.80 15.48 13.33
CA CYS A 47 1.82 15.26 12.27
C CYS A 47 0.50 14.70 12.83
N ALA A 48 0.57 13.70 13.71
CA ALA A 48 -0.59 13.10 14.36
C ALA A 48 -1.32 14.12 15.26
N GLU A 49 -0.60 14.90 16.06
CA GLU A 49 -1.18 15.98 16.87
C GLU A 49 -1.90 17.01 15.98
N TRP A 50 -1.31 17.39 14.85
CA TRP A 50 -1.95 18.29 13.89
C TRP A 50 -3.23 17.69 13.29
N VAL A 51 -3.23 16.40 12.91
CA VAL A 51 -4.43 15.71 12.42
C VAL A 51 -5.52 15.67 13.50
N ALA A 52 -5.15 15.38 14.74
CA ALA A 52 -6.08 15.42 15.87
C ALA A 52 -6.68 16.82 16.06
N GLU A 53 -5.87 17.88 15.98
CA GLU A 53 -6.35 19.26 16.04
C GLU A 53 -7.33 19.58 14.89
N GLN A 54 -7.05 19.15 13.66
CA GLN A 54 -7.95 19.37 12.52
C GLN A 54 -9.32 18.70 12.72
N LEU A 55 -9.36 17.51 13.31
CA LEU A 55 -10.61 16.81 13.64
C LEU A 55 -11.32 17.47 14.83
N GLN A 56 -10.59 17.85 15.88
CA GLN A 56 -11.16 18.53 17.05
C GLN A 56 -11.76 19.89 16.70
N GLN A 57 -11.13 20.66 15.80
CA GLN A 57 -11.67 21.91 15.27
C GLN A 57 -12.99 21.71 14.52
N ALA A 58 -13.18 20.56 13.86
CA ALA A 58 -14.44 20.19 13.25
C ALA A 58 -15.49 19.71 14.28
N GLY A 59 -15.09 19.45 15.52
CA GLY A 59 -15.96 19.04 16.63
C GLY A 59 -15.92 17.55 16.97
N TYR A 60 -14.94 16.80 16.47
CA TYR A 60 -14.72 15.41 16.91
C TYR A 60 -14.13 15.35 18.31
N THR A 61 -14.50 14.30 19.05
CA THR A 61 -13.65 13.77 20.12
C THR A 61 -12.65 12.83 19.47
N THR A 62 -11.37 13.10 19.66
CA THR A 62 -10.29 12.26 19.12
C THR A 62 -9.64 11.45 20.24
N GLU A 63 -9.23 10.23 19.91
CA GLU A 63 -8.34 9.42 20.74
C GLU A 63 -6.94 9.50 20.12
N TYR A 64 -5.99 10.06 20.85
CA TYR A 64 -4.57 10.01 20.48
C TYR A 64 -3.89 8.86 21.22
N VAL A 65 -3.12 8.06 20.51
CA VAL A 65 -2.37 6.93 21.07
C VAL A 65 -0.94 6.96 20.60
N GLU A 66 -0.02 7.01 21.55
CA GLU A 66 1.41 6.84 21.30
C GLU A 66 1.79 5.35 21.47
N SER A 67 2.09 4.67 20.36
CA SER A 67 2.14 3.21 20.29
C SER A 67 3.55 2.66 20.47
N GLY A 68 3.81 2.06 21.63
CA GLY A 68 4.96 1.18 21.90
C GLY A 68 6.36 1.82 21.87
N ALA A 69 6.52 2.99 21.26
CA ALA A 69 7.76 3.74 21.15
C ALA A 69 7.50 5.27 21.11
N PRO A 70 8.41 6.09 21.65
CA PRO A 70 8.27 7.54 21.58
C PRO A 70 8.20 8.05 20.15
N GLY A 71 7.26 8.94 19.87
CA GLY A 71 7.07 9.58 18.58
C GLY A 71 6.05 8.89 17.66
N ARG A 72 5.65 7.64 17.96
CA ARG A 72 4.73 6.85 17.12
C ARG A 72 3.28 7.21 17.44
N GLY A 73 2.85 8.37 16.97
CA GLY A 73 1.53 8.94 17.23
C GLY A 73 0.45 8.42 16.28
N ASN A 74 -0.69 8.02 16.82
CA ASN A 74 -1.85 7.57 16.06
C ASN A 74 -3.09 8.32 16.53
N VAL A 75 -4.06 8.53 15.64
CA VAL A 75 -5.28 9.28 15.93
C VAL A 75 -6.49 8.51 15.44
N PHE A 76 -7.50 8.40 16.30
CA PHE A 76 -8.79 7.83 15.97
C PHE A 76 -9.91 8.84 16.20
N ALA A 77 -10.89 8.86 15.33
CA ALA A 77 -12.16 9.56 15.52
C ALA A 77 -13.31 8.70 15.00
N ARG A 78 -14.46 8.74 15.67
CA ARG A 78 -15.66 8.02 15.25
C ARG A 78 -16.79 8.97 14.94
N LEU A 79 -17.46 8.75 13.82
CA LEU A 79 -18.72 9.40 13.45
C LEU A 79 -19.86 8.39 13.53
N PRO A 80 -20.83 8.57 14.45
CA PRO A 80 -21.99 7.69 14.54
C PRO A 80 -22.84 7.72 13.26
N GLY A 81 -23.24 6.55 12.78
CA GLY A 81 -24.12 6.40 11.62
C GLY A 81 -25.59 6.21 11.98
N ALA A 82 -26.42 6.09 10.94
CA ALA A 82 -27.85 5.86 11.05
C ALA A 82 -28.20 4.45 11.56
N ASP A 83 -27.40 3.45 11.18
CA ASP A 83 -27.62 2.05 11.58
C ASP A 83 -26.31 1.38 12.07
N PRO A 84 -26.06 1.38 13.40
CA PRO A 84 -24.91 0.71 13.98
C PRO A 84 -24.90 -0.82 13.82
N SER A 85 -26.04 -1.44 13.49
CA SER A 85 -26.13 -2.90 13.33
C SER A 85 -25.41 -3.41 12.07
N ARG A 86 -25.11 -2.50 11.13
CA ARG A 86 -24.33 -2.79 9.91
C ARG A 86 -22.83 -2.97 10.16
N GLY A 87 -22.36 -2.79 11.40
CA GLY A 87 -20.94 -2.71 11.72
C GLY A 87 -20.34 -1.36 11.33
N ALA A 88 -19.19 -1.01 11.88
CA ALA A 88 -18.48 0.22 11.55
C ALA A 88 -17.54 0.00 10.35
N LEU A 89 -17.44 0.98 9.46
CA LEU A 89 -16.46 1.03 8.38
C LEU A 89 -15.30 1.90 8.83
N MET A 90 -14.08 1.35 8.83
CA MET A 90 -12.87 2.11 9.14
C MET A 90 -12.24 2.63 7.85
N ILE A 91 -11.94 3.92 7.80
CA ILE A 91 -11.08 4.51 6.77
C ILE A 91 -9.75 4.85 7.44
N HIS A 92 -8.66 4.27 6.94
CA HIS A 92 -7.36 4.45 7.54
C HIS A 92 -6.27 4.91 6.56
N GLY A 93 -5.23 5.50 7.12
CA GLY A 93 -3.99 5.75 6.41
C GLY A 93 -2.83 6.03 7.38
N HIS A 94 -1.61 5.79 6.93
CA HIS A 94 -0.41 6.07 7.70
C HIS A 94 0.11 7.48 7.46
N LEU A 95 0.82 8.02 8.46
CA LEU A 95 1.33 9.39 8.47
C LEU A 95 2.82 9.44 8.15
N ASP A 96 3.54 8.33 8.35
CA ASP A 96 4.95 8.24 8.00
C ASP A 96 5.17 8.15 6.49
N VAL A 97 6.44 8.30 6.11
CA VAL A 97 6.88 8.22 4.72
C VAL A 97 8.28 7.64 4.69
N VAL A 98 8.69 6.99 3.59
CA VAL A 98 10.10 6.64 3.41
C VAL A 98 11.02 7.88 3.37
N PRO A 99 12.30 7.76 3.77
CA PRO A 99 13.25 8.87 3.71
C PRO A 99 13.42 9.46 2.30
N ALA A 100 13.71 10.76 2.24
CA ALA A 100 13.99 11.46 0.99
C ALA A 100 15.26 12.32 1.09
N GLN A 101 16.10 12.27 0.06
CA GLN A 101 17.32 13.09 -0.03
C GLN A 101 17.04 14.34 -0.86
N ALA A 102 16.93 15.50 -0.21
CA ALA A 102 16.51 16.73 -0.88
C ALA A 102 17.39 17.14 -2.08
N ALA A 103 18.66 16.74 -2.11
CA ALA A 103 19.58 17.03 -3.22
C ALA A 103 19.21 16.31 -4.53
N ASP A 104 18.49 15.19 -4.45
CA ASP A 104 18.09 14.41 -5.61
C ASP A 104 16.79 14.94 -6.24
N TRP A 105 16.07 15.82 -5.54
CA TRP A 105 14.72 16.26 -5.92
C TRP A 105 14.73 17.60 -6.66
N SER A 106 13.92 17.68 -7.72
CA SER A 106 13.64 18.91 -8.46
C SER A 106 12.84 19.90 -7.60
N VAL A 107 12.02 19.37 -6.69
CA VAL A 107 11.22 20.12 -5.72
C VAL A 107 11.48 19.55 -4.34
N HIS A 108 11.86 20.39 -3.37
CA HIS A 108 12.19 19.93 -2.02
C HIS A 108 11.10 18.96 -1.48
N PRO A 109 11.47 17.75 -1.01
CA PRO A 109 10.54 16.66 -0.75
C PRO A 109 9.48 16.99 0.30
N PHE A 110 9.81 17.84 1.27
CA PHE A 110 8.87 18.28 2.32
C PHE A 110 8.35 19.71 2.11
N SER A 111 8.24 20.16 0.85
CA SER A 111 7.73 21.51 0.56
C SER A 111 6.21 21.59 0.49
N GLY A 112 5.54 20.49 0.09
CA GLY A 112 4.10 20.49 -0.21
C GLY A 112 3.75 21.47 -1.34
N ALA A 113 4.68 21.78 -2.24
CA ALA A 113 4.48 22.84 -3.21
C ALA A 113 3.38 22.48 -4.23
N VAL A 114 2.42 23.37 -4.41
CA VAL A 114 1.40 23.26 -5.46
C VAL A 114 1.90 24.00 -6.70
N ARG A 115 2.32 23.26 -7.74
CA ARG A 115 2.82 23.83 -8.99
C ARG A 115 2.55 22.91 -10.17
N ASP A 116 2.37 23.49 -11.35
CA ASP A 116 2.19 22.77 -12.62
C ASP A 116 1.03 21.76 -12.61
N GLY A 117 0.01 22.00 -11.78
CA GLY A 117 -1.15 21.11 -11.62
C GLY A 117 -0.95 19.93 -10.66
N TYR A 118 0.15 19.92 -9.90
CA TYR A 118 0.48 18.87 -8.93
C TYR A 118 0.73 19.43 -7.54
N VAL A 119 0.49 18.61 -6.52
CA VAL A 119 1.06 18.78 -5.18
C VAL A 119 2.32 17.93 -5.10
N TRP A 120 3.45 18.57 -4.82
CA TRP A 120 4.77 17.94 -4.84
C TRP A 120 5.27 17.61 -3.43
N GLY A 121 5.84 16.42 -3.29
CA GLY A 121 6.63 16.04 -2.15
C GLY A 121 6.52 14.55 -1.80
N ARG A 122 7.37 14.13 -0.88
CA ARG A 122 7.36 12.77 -0.34
C ARG A 122 6.06 12.53 0.43
N GLY A 123 5.40 11.43 0.11
CA GLY A 123 4.09 11.05 0.62
C GLY A 123 2.92 11.69 -0.12
N ALA A 124 3.16 12.39 -1.22
CA ALA A 124 2.09 12.89 -2.07
C ALA A 124 1.17 11.80 -2.61
N ILE A 125 1.63 10.56 -2.77
CA ILE A 125 0.82 9.41 -3.20
C ILE A 125 0.90 8.22 -2.24
N ASP A 126 1.87 8.23 -1.32
CA ASP A 126 2.06 7.17 -0.32
C ASP A 126 2.35 7.73 1.08
N MET A 127 1.31 8.06 1.85
CA MET A 127 -0.10 8.07 1.44
C MET A 127 -0.86 9.32 1.92
N LYS A 128 -0.17 10.46 1.99
CA LYS A 128 -0.72 11.72 2.54
C LYS A 128 -1.84 12.29 1.66
N ASP A 129 -1.95 11.89 0.40
CA ASP A 129 -3.15 12.13 -0.42
C ASP A 129 -4.39 11.51 0.20
N MET A 130 -4.37 10.21 0.49
CA MET A 130 -5.51 9.49 1.05
C MET A 130 -5.81 9.96 2.48
N VAL A 131 -4.78 10.26 3.27
CA VAL A 131 -4.94 10.91 4.58
C VAL A 131 -5.64 12.26 4.43
N GLY A 132 -5.19 13.10 3.50
CA GLY A 132 -5.75 14.43 3.27
C GLY A 132 -7.20 14.38 2.76
N MET A 133 -7.50 13.47 1.82
CA MET A 133 -8.86 13.23 1.33
C MET A 133 -9.79 12.78 2.47
N THR A 134 -9.34 11.81 3.27
CA THR A 134 -10.09 11.28 4.42
C THR A 134 -10.34 12.37 5.46
N LEU A 135 -9.31 13.16 5.80
CA LEU A 135 -9.42 14.26 6.76
C LEU A 135 -10.40 15.34 6.26
N ALA A 136 -10.35 15.69 4.97
CA ALA A 136 -11.25 16.66 4.36
C ALA A 136 -12.73 16.23 4.46
N VAL A 137 -13.02 14.97 4.10
CA VAL A 137 -14.38 14.42 4.16
C VAL A 137 -14.86 14.26 5.61
N ALA A 138 -14.00 13.76 6.50
CA ALA A 138 -14.33 13.63 7.93
C ALA A 138 -14.72 14.99 8.54
N ARG A 139 -13.93 16.03 8.27
CA ARG A 139 -14.21 17.41 8.72
C ARG A 139 -15.52 17.92 8.15
N GLN A 140 -15.75 17.77 6.84
CA GLN A 140 -17.00 18.18 6.21
C GLN A 140 -18.20 17.52 6.88
N PHE A 141 -18.18 16.20 7.02
CA PHE A 141 -19.31 15.46 7.61
C PHE A 141 -19.65 15.93 9.01
N LYS A 142 -18.65 16.22 9.84
CA LYS A 142 -18.89 16.69 11.20
C LYS A 142 -19.44 18.11 11.24
N LEU A 143 -18.87 19.01 10.44
CA LEU A 143 -19.27 20.42 10.39
C LEU A 143 -20.69 20.59 9.80
N GLU A 144 -21.08 19.73 8.87
CA GLU A 144 -22.39 19.77 8.21
C GLU A 144 -23.46 18.93 8.94
N GLY A 145 -23.07 18.18 9.97
CA GLY A 145 -23.98 17.30 10.70
C GLY A 145 -24.44 16.10 9.88
N THR A 146 -23.62 15.64 8.94
CA THR A 146 -23.87 14.44 8.12
C THR A 146 -24.02 13.21 9.01
N VAL A 147 -25.04 12.42 8.73
CA VAL A 147 -25.27 11.11 9.35
C VAL A 147 -25.03 10.04 8.29
N PRO A 148 -23.88 9.32 8.34
CA PRO A 148 -23.58 8.28 7.36
C PRO A 148 -24.48 7.05 7.55
N PRO A 149 -24.58 6.15 6.56
CA PRO A 149 -25.44 4.97 6.64
C PRO A 149 -25.06 3.96 7.74
N ARG A 150 -23.80 3.97 8.19
CA ARG A 150 -23.22 3.12 9.25
C ARG A 150 -22.14 3.93 9.98
N ASP A 151 -21.72 3.46 11.14
CA ASP A 151 -20.62 4.11 11.88
C ASP A 151 -19.36 4.20 11.00
N LEU A 152 -18.71 5.37 10.99
CA LEU A 152 -17.41 5.56 10.37
C LEU A 152 -16.34 5.73 11.44
N VAL A 153 -15.20 5.04 11.28
CA VAL A 153 -14.00 5.21 12.10
C VAL A 153 -12.90 5.76 11.19
N PHE A 154 -12.38 6.93 11.52
CA PHE A 154 -11.20 7.51 10.86
C PHE A 154 -9.97 7.20 11.70
N ALA A 155 -8.98 6.52 11.11
CA ALA A 155 -7.76 6.11 11.79
C ALA A 155 -6.53 6.61 11.03
N PHE A 156 -5.64 7.31 11.73
CA PHE A 156 -4.40 7.85 11.18
C PHE A 156 -3.24 7.26 11.96
N LEU A 157 -2.37 6.52 11.29
CA LEU A 157 -1.50 5.52 11.90
C LEU A 157 -0.03 5.87 11.71
N ALA A 158 0.82 5.27 12.53
CA ALA A 158 2.27 5.41 12.46
C ALA A 158 2.94 4.12 11.97
N ASP A 159 4.20 4.22 11.58
CA ASP A 159 5.15 3.12 11.35
C ASP A 159 4.84 2.14 10.19
N GLU A 160 3.93 2.44 9.26
CA GLU A 160 3.58 1.52 8.16
C GLU A 160 4.80 1.23 7.27
N GLU A 161 5.58 2.28 6.93
CA GLU A 161 6.74 2.23 6.03
C GLU A 161 7.90 1.39 6.57
N ASN A 162 7.77 0.88 7.80
CA ASN A 162 8.68 -0.07 8.44
C ASN A 162 7.93 -1.30 9.01
N GLY A 163 6.80 -1.65 8.39
CA GLY A 163 6.01 -2.85 8.65
C GLY A 163 5.00 -2.74 9.79
N GLY A 164 4.69 -1.56 10.30
CA GLY A 164 3.61 -1.31 11.26
C GLY A 164 3.84 -1.90 12.66
N ARG A 165 5.08 -2.31 13.00
CA ARG A 165 5.39 -2.97 14.29
C ARG A 165 5.01 -2.10 15.47
N TRP A 166 5.33 -0.81 15.40
CA TRP A 166 5.00 0.20 16.39
C TRP A 166 3.73 0.96 16.01
N GLY A 167 2.97 0.49 15.04
CA GLY A 167 1.77 1.14 14.51
C GLY A 167 0.57 0.21 14.61
N SER A 168 0.01 -0.14 13.45
CA SER A 168 -1.16 -1.01 13.30
C SER A 168 -1.02 -2.35 14.04
N GLN A 169 0.14 -3.00 14.00
CA GLN A 169 0.34 -4.27 14.72
C GLN A 169 0.27 -4.09 16.23
N TRP A 170 0.97 -3.08 16.75
CA TRP A 170 0.94 -2.78 18.18
C TRP A 170 -0.48 -2.42 18.63
N LEU A 171 -1.21 -1.62 17.86
CA LEU A 171 -2.58 -1.22 18.15
C LEU A 171 -3.53 -2.42 18.12
N ALA A 172 -3.43 -3.32 17.14
CA ALA A 172 -4.24 -4.53 17.09
C ALA A 172 -4.00 -5.41 18.33
N ASP A 173 -2.75 -5.51 18.80
CA ASP A 173 -2.40 -6.37 19.92
C ASP A 173 -2.71 -5.74 21.29
N ASN A 174 -2.57 -4.41 21.44
CA ASN A 174 -2.61 -3.71 22.73
C ASN A 174 -3.81 -2.78 22.93
N ARG A 175 -4.44 -2.34 21.83
CA ARG A 175 -5.62 -1.47 21.81
C ARG A 175 -6.74 -2.00 20.91
N PRO A 176 -7.12 -3.30 21.02
CA PRO A 176 -8.22 -3.85 20.23
C PRO A 176 -9.57 -3.14 20.48
N ASP A 177 -9.69 -2.42 21.59
CA ASP A 177 -10.85 -1.58 21.92
C ASP A 177 -11.13 -0.49 20.87
N LEU A 178 -10.10 0.03 20.20
CA LEU A 178 -10.26 1.05 19.15
C LEU A 178 -10.97 0.52 17.91
N PHE A 179 -10.88 -0.79 17.68
CA PHE A 179 -11.46 -1.49 16.52
C PHE A 179 -12.80 -2.15 16.85
N ALA A 180 -13.35 -1.91 18.05
CA ALA A 180 -14.59 -2.52 18.47
C ALA A 180 -15.74 -2.20 17.50
N GLY A 181 -16.39 -3.26 17.00
CA GLY A 181 -17.50 -3.17 16.06
C GLY A 181 -17.11 -2.81 14.62
N VAL A 182 -15.82 -2.64 14.32
CA VAL A 182 -15.35 -2.49 12.94
C VAL A 182 -15.43 -3.85 12.25
N THR A 183 -16.11 -3.92 11.11
CA THR A 183 -16.23 -5.15 10.31
C THR A 183 -15.48 -5.03 9.00
N ASP A 184 -15.36 -3.82 8.46
CA ASP A 184 -14.71 -3.54 7.20
C ASP A 184 -13.74 -2.36 7.36
N ALA A 185 -12.64 -2.39 6.63
CA ALA A 185 -11.66 -1.32 6.56
C ALA A 185 -11.29 -1.00 5.12
N VAL A 186 -11.09 0.28 4.83
CA VAL A 186 -10.57 0.79 3.57
C VAL A 186 -9.32 1.60 3.85
N GLY A 187 -8.24 1.22 3.19
CA GLY A 187 -6.91 1.75 3.45
C GLY A 187 -6.19 2.21 2.19
N GLU A 188 -4.87 2.12 2.30
CA GLU A 188 -3.92 2.54 1.28
C GLU A 188 -3.90 1.63 0.06
N VAL A 189 -3.25 2.16 -0.99
CA VAL A 189 -3.05 1.51 -2.28
C VAL A 189 -4.39 1.06 -2.92
N GLY A 190 -4.39 0.83 -4.23
CA GLY A 190 -5.63 0.74 -4.98
C GLY A 190 -6.40 2.07 -5.06
N GLY A 191 -7.63 2.03 -5.57
CA GLY A 191 -8.45 3.17 -5.98
C GLY A 191 -7.90 3.98 -7.16
N PHE A 192 -6.60 4.00 -7.44
CA PHE A 192 -6.05 4.75 -8.57
C PHE A 192 -6.32 4.08 -9.92
N SER A 193 -6.34 4.90 -10.97
CA SER A 193 -6.76 4.46 -12.29
C SER A 193 -5.63 4.04 -13.23
N LEU A 194 -5.87 3.01 -14.03
CA LEU A 194 -5.09 2.65 -15.21
C LEU A 194 -5.91 2.86 -16.48
N THR A 195 -5.30 3.41 -17.52
CA THR A 195 -5.95 3.57 -18.83
C THR A 195 -5.58 2.40 -19.74
N VAL A 196 -6.59 1.72 -20.28
CA VAL A 196 -6.44 0.57 -21.18
C VAL A 196 -6.97 0.95 -22.56
N PRO A 197 -6.14 0.90 -23.62
CA PRO A 197 -6.61 1.10 -24.99
C PRO A 197 -7.50 -0.07 -25.42
N ARG A 198 -8.59 0.24 -26.13
CA ARG A 198 -9.53 -0.75 -26.67
C ARG A 198 -9.32 -0.95 -28.18
N PRO A 199 -9.70 -2.12 -28.74
CA PRO A 199 -9.56 -2.40 -30.17
C PRO A 199 -10.32 -1.44 -31.10
N ASP A 200 -11.36 -0.78 -30.61
CA ASP A 200 -12.17 0.19 -31.36
C ASP A 200 -11.55 1.60 -31.43
N GLY A 201 -10.35 1.78 -30.86
CA GLY A 201 -9.65 3.06 -30.80
C GLY A 201 -10.10 3.97 -29.65
N THR A 202 -11.01 3.51 -28.79
CA THR A 202 -11.36 4.19 -27.53
C THR A 202 -10.47 3.71 -26.39
N GLU A 203 -10.63 4.32 -25.21
CA GLU A 203 -9.90 3.95 -23.99
C GLU A 203 -10.90 3.63 -22.87
N ARG A 204 -10.52 2.68 -22.01
CA ARG A 204 -11.23 2.36 -20.78
C ARG A 204 -10.39 2.77 -19.58
N ARG A 205 -11.02 3.28 -18.52
CA ARG A 205 -10.34 3.55 -17.25
C ARG A 205 -10.67 2.46 -16.24
N LEU A 206 -9.68 1.67 -15.87
CA LEU A 206 -9.78 0.69 -14.80
C LEU A 206 -9.37 1.33 -13.49
N TYR A 207 -10.09 1.05 -12.40
CA TYR A 207 -9.77 1.50 -11.06
C TYR A 207 -9.45 0.28 -10.20
N LEU A 208 -8.25 0.24 -9.63
CA LEU A 208 -7.71 -0.94 -8.97
C LEU A 208 -8.22 -1.05 -7.54
N VAL A 209 -9.15 -1.94 -7.19
CA VAL A 209 -9.53 -2.15 -5.79
C VAL A 209 -8.63 -3.23 -5.23
N GLU A 210 -7.80 -2.88 -4.25
CA GLU A 210 -6.91 -3.87 -3.66
C GLU A 210 -7.71 -4.84 -2.80
N THR A 211 -7.48 -6.13 -3.05
CA THR A 211 -8.15 -7.25 -2.40
C THR A 211 -7.16 -8.28 -1.88
N ALA A 212 -5.87 -8.14 -2.20
CA ALA A 212 -4.86 -9.10 -1.83
C ALA A 212 -3.49 -8.44 -1.75
N GLU A 213 -2.63 -9.00 -0.91
CA GLU A 213 -1.25 -8.58 -0.67
C GLU A 213 -0.36 -9.80 -0.51
N LYS A 214 0.82 -9.76 -1.11
CA LYS A 214 1.83 -10.80 -0.85
C LYS A 214 2.27 -10.78 0.60
N GLY A 215 2.62 -11.95 1.11
CA GLY A 215 3.40 -12.02 2.34
C GLY A 215 4.79 -11.43 2.13
N LEU A 216 5.37 -10.94 3.21
CA LEU A 216 6.68 -10.29 3.24
C LEU A 216 7.48 -10.89 4.39
N GLY A 217 8.70 -11.34 4.11
CA GLY A 217 9.60 -11.75 5.17
C GLY A 217 11.06 -11.51 4.80
N TRP A 218 11.86 -11.11 5.78
CA TRP A 218 13.32 -11.13 5.63
C TRP A 218 13.86 -12.38 6.28
N MET A 219 14.54 -13.19 5.49
CA MET A 219 15.06 -14.48 5.91
C MET A 219 16.58 -14.42 6.02
N ARG A 220 17.11 -14.77 7.19
CA ARG A 220 18.55 -15.01 7.34
C ARG A 220 18.85 -16.45 6.96
N LEU A 221 19.89 -16.63 6.14
CA LEU A 221 20.51 -17.91 5.86
C LEU A 221 21.85 -18.00 6.58
N ARG A 222 22.15 -19.14 7.18
CA ARG A 222 23.41 -19.37 7.89
C ARG A 222 24.00 -20.73 7.57
N ALA A 223 25.26 -20.72 7.14
CA ALA A 223 26.07 -21.93 7.01
C ALA A 223 27.14 -21.97 8.11
N LYS A 224 27.40 -23.17 8.64
CA LYS A 224 28.46 -23.44 9.62
C LYS A 224 29.39 -24.52 9.07
N ALA A 225 30.68 -24.30 9.18
CA ALA A 225 31.73 -25.20 8.72
C ALA A 225 32.93 -25.16 9.66
N ARG A 226 33.94 -26.01 9.43
CA ARG A 226 35.20 -25.95 10.19
C ARG A 226 36.07 -24.78 9.74
N ALA A 227 36.56 -24.00 10.71
CA ALA A 227 37.56 -22.97 10.44
C ALA A 227 38.91 -23.60 10.05
N GLY A 228 39.65 -22.96 9.17
CA GLY A 228 40.90 -23.54 8.63
C GLY A 228 41.85 -22.52 8.02
N HIS A 229 43.11 -22.93 7.83
CA HIS A 229 44.07 -22.12 7.06
C HIS A 229 43.80 -22.31 5.56
N GLY A 230 43.75 -21.20 4.81
CA GLY A 230 43.36 -21.21 3.39
C GLY A 230 44.33 -21.94 2.45
N SER A 231 45.51 -22.36 2.93
CA SER A 231 46.49 -23.14 2.15
C SER A 231 46.31 -24.65 2.23
N PHE A 232 45.45 -25.16 3.11
CA PHE A 232 45.18 -26.60 3.23
C PHE A 232 44.00 -27.01 2.35
N LEU A 233 43.88 -28.31 2.06
CA LEU A 233 42.70 -28.87 1.41
C LEU A 233 41.53 -28.88 2.40
N HIS A 234 40.38 -28.36 1.97
CA HIS A 234 39.14 -28.32 2.76
C HIS A 234 37.95 -28.66 1.86
N GLU A 235 37.11 -29.58 2.33
CA GLU A 235 35.85 -29.96 1.66
C GLU A 235 34.62 -29.36 2.37
N ASP A 236 34.84 -28.68 3.50
CA ASP A 236 33.83 -28.15 4.40
C ASP A 236 34.10 -26.65 4.61
N ASN A 237 33.39 -25.81 3.86
CA ASN A 237 33.62 -24.37 3.79
C ASN A 237 32.31 -23.59 3.78
N ALA A 238 32.06 -22.85 4.86
CA ALA A 238 30.81 -22.11 5.07
C ALA A 238 30.56 -21.09 3.95
N VAL A 239 31.62 -20.47 3.40
CA VAL A 239 31.50 -19.51 2.29
C VAL A 239 30.98 -20.21 1.04
N THR A 240 31.57 -21.36 0.69
CA THR A 240 31.18 -22.10 -0.52
C THR A 240 29.78 -22.68 -0.40
N ILE A 241 29.45 -23.27 0.75
CA ILE A 241 28.12 -23.83 1.05
C ILE A 241 27.06 -22.73 0.89
N LEU A 242 27.23 -21.60 1.60
CA LEU A 242 26.25 -20.52 1.55
C LEU A 242 26.18 -19.86 0.17
N ALA A 243 27.31 -19.60 -0.48
CA ALA A 243 27.33 -18.95 -1.80
C ALA A 243 26.57 -19.78 -2.85
N GLN A 244 26.66 -21.10 -2.79
CA GLN A 244 25.89 -21.98 -3.68
C GLN A 244 24.38 -21.91 -3.38
N ALA A 245 23.97 -21.93 -2.11
CA ALA A 245 22.57 -21.79 -1.73
C ALA A 245 21.99 -20.44 -2.16
N VAL A 246 22.71 -19.34 -1.90
CA VAL A 246 22.34 -17.98 -2.31
C VAL A 246 22.24 -17.88 -3.83
N ALA A 247 23.19 -18.46 -4.57
CA ALA A 247 23.15 -18.46 -6.03
C ALA A 247 21.94 -19.26 -6.57
N ARG A 248 21.64 -20.43 -6.00
CA ARG A 248 20.46 -21.22 -6.39
C ARG A 248 19.17 -20.46 -6.13
N LEU A 249 19.01 -19.86 -4.95
CA LEU A 249 17.84 -19.04 -4.62
C LEU A 249 17.72 -17.82 -5.55
N GLY A 250 18.78 -17.03 -5.69
CA GLY A 250 18.76 -15.79 -6.47
C GLY A 250 18.66 -15.98 -7.99
N THR A 251 18.79 -17.21 -8.49
CA THR A 251 18.58 -17.54 -9.92
C THR A 251 17.37 -18.45 -10.15
N HIS A 252 16.62 -18.76 -9.10
CA HIS A 252 15.43 -19.59 -9.20
C HIS A 252 14.23 -18.79 -9.68
N THR A 253 13.49 -19.37 -10.63
CA THR A 253 12.17 -18.87 -11.05
C THR A 253 11.10 -19.71 -10.39
N PHE A 254 10.46 -19.15 -9.35
CA PHE A 254 9.31 -19.76 -8.68
C PHE A 254 8.14 -20.00 -9.66
N PRO A 255 7.27 -21.00 -9.47
CA PRO A 255 6.14 -21.29 -10.35
C PRO A 255 5.18 -20.10 -10.53
N LEU A 256 4.45 -20.09 -11.65
CA LEU A 256 3.34 -19.14 -11.84
C LEU A 256 2.19 -19.51 -10.93
N VAL A 257 1.56 -18.49 -10.36
CA VAL A 257 0.43 -18.62 -9.46
C VAL A 257 -0.57 -17.53 -9.84
N LEU A 258 -1.74 -17.96 -10.30
CA LEU A 258 -2.87 -17.06 -10.45
C LEU A 258 -3.73 -17.15 -9.21
N SER A 259 -3.66 -16.14 -8.34
CA SER A 259 -4.70 -15.93 -7.34
C SER A 259 -5.99 -15.46 -8.02
N ASP A 260 -7.11 -15.57 -7.30
CA ASP A 260 -8.42 -15.16 -7.81
C ASP A 260 -8.41 -13.69 -8.23
N SER A 261 -7.83 -12.80 -7.40
CA SER A 261 -7.69 -11.37 -7.73
C SER A 261 -6.91 -11.12 -9.03
N VAL A 262 -5.83 -11.87 -9.28
CA VAL A 262 -5.03 -11.71 -10.51
C VAL A 262 -5.77 -12.29 -11.72
N ALA A 263 -6.43 -13.43 -11.57
CA ALA A 263 -7.23 -14.03 -12.64
C ALA A 263 -8.38 -13.12 -13.07
N GLU A 264 -9.13 -12.56 -12.11
CA GLU A 264 -10.21 -11.60 -12.37
C GLU A 264 -9.70 -10.31 -13.01
N PHE A 265 -8.57 -9.78 -12.54
CA PHE A 265 -7.91 -8.62 -13.15
C PHE A 265 -7.56 -8.87 -14.62
N LEU A 266 -6.86 -9.98 -14.90
CA LEU A 266 -6.46 -10.35 -16.27
C LEU A 266 -7.67 -10.59 -17.18
N ALA A 267 -8.75 -11.17 -16.65
CA ALA A 267 -10.00 -11.34 -17.40
C ALA A 267 -10.62 -9.99 -17.76
N ALA A 268 -10.66 -9.03 -16.82
CA ALA A 268 -11.14 -7.68 -17.09
C ALA A 268 -10.26 -6.96 -18.13
N VAL A 269 -8.94 -7.00 -17.98
CA VAL A 269 -8.01 -6.40 -18.96
C VAL A 269 -8.15 -7.06 -20.33
N SER A 270 -8.34 -8.38 -20.41
CA SER A 270 -8.59 -9.09 -21.68
C SER A 270 -9.84 -8.59 -22.37
N GLN A 271 -10.94 -8.46 -21.60
CA GLN A 271 -12.22 -8.01 -22.11
C GLN A 271 -12.14 -6.59 -22.68
N GLU A 272 -11.36 -5.71 -22.05
CA GLU A 272 -11.23 -4.32 -22.45
C GLU A 272 -10.23 -4.12 -23.60
N SER A 273 -9.05 -4.72 -23.50
CA SER A 273 -7.96 -4.54 -24.48
C SER A 273 -8.09 -5.42 -25.72
N GLY A 274 -8.87 -6.51 -25.65
CA GLY A 274 -8.90 -7.56 -26.66
C GLY A 274 -7.66 -8.46 -26.69
N LEU A 275 -6.72 -8.27 -25.76
CA LEU A 275 -5.58 -9.17 -25.58
C LEU A 275 -6.03 -10.46 -24.91
N ALA A 276 -5.55 -11.60 -25.40
CA ALA A 276 -5.79 -12.90 -24.76
C ALA A 276 -4.60 -13.24 -23.86
N PHE A 277 -4.89 -13.57 -22.59
CA PHE A 277 -3.92 -14.15 -21.66
C PHE A 277 -4.26 -15.63 -21.48
N ASP A 278 -3.35 -16.49 -21.89
CA ASP A 278 -3.41 -17.92 -21.63
C ASP A 278 -2.42 -18.26 -20.51
N PRO A 279 -2.87 -18.39 -19.26
CA PRO A 279 -1.98 -18.66 -18.14
C PRO A 279 -1.35 -20.05 -18.16
N ASP A 280 -1.95 -20.99 -18.89
CA ASP A 280 -1.39 -22.32 -19.15
C ASP A 280 -0.52 -22.34 -20.41
N GLY A 281 -0.48 -21.21 -21.14
CA GLY A 281 0.28 -21.04 -22.36
C GLY A 281 1.78 -20.91 -22.11
N PRO A 282 2.63 -21.31 -23.07
CA PRO A 282 4.09 -21.31 -22.90
C PRO A 282 4.74 -19.92 -22.86
N ASP A 283 3.98 -18.85 -23.11
CA ASP A 283 4.50 -17.46 -23.26
C ASP A 283 3.61 -16.43 -22.54
N ILE A 284 3.13 -16.73 -21.34
CA ILE A 284 2.38 -15.75 -20.53
C ILE A 284 3.22 -14.50 -20.27
N GLU A 285 4.54 -14.62 -20.09
CA GLU A 285 5.44 -13.48 -19.86
C GLU A 285 5.51 -12.54 -21.07
N GLY A 286 5.65 -13.09 -22.29
CA GLY A 286 5.57 -12.29 -23.52
C GLY A 286 4.19 -11.70 -23.77
N GLN A 287 3.12 -12.36 -23.32
CA GLN A 287 1.76 -11.80 -23.36
C GLN A 287 1.61 -10.63 -22.39
N LEU A 288 2.07 -10.77 -21.14
CA LEU A 288 2.05 -9.72 -20.13
C LEU A 288 2.90 -8.52 -20.55
N ALA A 289 4.04 -8.73 -21.19
CA ALA A 289 4.88 -7.65 -21.70
C ALA A 289 4.13 -6.70 -22.67
N LYS A 290 3.10 -7.20 -23.38
CA LYS A 290 2.25 -6.38 -24.27
C LYS A 290 1.38 -5.38 -23.51
N LEU A 291 1.21 -5.56 -22.21
CA LEU A 291 0.48 -4.66 -21.33
C LEU A 291 1.29 -3.41 -20.92
N GLY A 292 2.56 -3.32 -21.33
CA GLY A 292 3.40 -2.13 -21.08
C GLY A 292 3.57 -1.86 -19.60
N THR A 293 3.20 -0.66 -19.14
CA THR A 293 3.33 -0.25 -17.73
C THR A 293 2.48 -1.12 -16.78
N ILE A 294 1.33 -1.62 -17.23
CA ILE A 294 0.47 -2.52 -16.46
C ILE A 294 1.21 -3.82 -16.11
N SER A 295 2.10 -4.30 -17.00
CA SER A 295 2.93 -5.48 -16.74
C SER A 295 3.82 -5.33 -15.52
N ARG A 296 4.25 -4.10 -15.16
CA ARG A 296 5.07 -3.87 -13.97
C ARG A 296 4.24 -4.00 -12.69
N ILE A 297 2.99 -3.53 -12.75
CA ILE A 297 2.04 -3.55 -11.63
C ILE A 297 1.68 -5.00 -11.26
N ILE A 298 1.44 -5.86 -12.26
CA ILE A 298 1.05 -7.26 -12.03
C ILE A 298 2.24 -8.25 -12.04
N GLY A 299 3.38 -7.90 -12.64
CA GLY A 299 4.48 -8.84 -12.84
C GLY A 299 5.00 -9.45 -11.53
N ALA A 300 5.10 -8.62 -10.48
CA ALA A 300 5.58 -9.05 -9.16
C ALA A 300 4.56 -9.88 -8.36
N THR A 301 3.32 -9.97 -8.84
CA THR A 301 2.18 -10.59 -8.13
C THR A 301 1.96 -12.04 -8.60
N LEU A 302 2.49 -12.41 -9.77
CA LEU A 302 2.27 -13.72 -10.40
C LEU A 302 3.11 -14.87 -9.85
N ARG A 303 4.10 -14.58 -9.00
CA ARG A 303 5.07 -15.58 -8.51
C ARG A 303 5.52 -15.23 -7.09
N ASP A 304 5.94 -16.24 -6.35
CA ASP A 304 6.78 -16.03 -5.18
C ASP A 304 8.15 -15.45 -5.61
N THR A 305 8.85 -14.77 -4.71
CA THR A 305 10.18 -14.20 -5.00
C THR A 305 11.10 -14.34 -3.78
N ALA A 306 12.38 -14.63 -4.03
CA ALA A 306 13.42 -14.68 -2.99
C ALA A 306 14.69 -14.00 -3.51
N ASN A 307 14.90 -12.74 -3.13
CA ASN A 307 15.99 -11.91 -3.63
C ASN A 307 17.09 -11.78 -2.56
N PRO A 308 18.32 -12.29 -2.79
CA PRO A 308 19.43 -12.06 -1.88
C PRO A 308 19.79 -10.57 -1.81
N THR A 309 19.83 -10.02 -0.60
CA THR A 309 20.09 -8.58 -0.36
C THR A 309 21.37 -8.32 0.42
N MET A 310 21.85 -9.29 1.21
CA MET A 310 23.08 -9.16 1.99
C MET A 310 23.88 -10.47 1.97
N LEU A 311 25.22 -10.36 2.00
CA LEU A 311 26.13 -11.50 2.13
C LEU A 311 27.35 -11.10 2.98
N GLN A 312 27.65 -11.86 4.02
CA GLN A 312 28.76 -11.60 4.94
C GLN A 312 29.51 -12.89 5.31
N ALA A 313 30.82 -12.91 5.08
CA ALA A 313 31.70 -13.99 5.54
C ALA A 313 33.17 -13.58 5.58
N GLY A 314 33.93 -14.19 6.50
CA GLY A 314 35.39 -14.02 6.59
C GLY A 314 35.84 -12.69 7.21
N TYR A 315 37.09 -12.67 7.69
CA TYR A 315 37.72 -11.47 8.26
C TYR A 315 39.21 -11.34 7.90
N LYS A 316 39.81 -12.38 7.30
CA LYS A 316 41.21 -12.39 6.87
C LYS A 316 41.40 -13.35 5.70
N ALA A 317 42.12 -12.94 4.66
CA ALA A 317 42.21 -13.66 3.39
C ALA A 317 42.77 -15.09 3.49
N ASN A 318 43.63 -15.40 4.46
CA ASN A 318 44.21 -16.74 4.63
C ASN A 318 43.49 -17.59 5.69
N VAL A 319 42.29 -17.20 6.11
CA VAL A 319 41.48 -17.91 7.10
C VAL A 319 40.13 -18.26 6.48
N ILE A 320 39.81 -19.55 6.44
CA ILE A 320 38.47 -20.05 6.12
C ILE A 320 37.60 -19.82 7.37
N PRO A 321 36.51 -19.04 7.26
CA PRO A 321 35.66 -18.74 8.40
C PRO A 321 34.83 -19.94 8.82
N GLN A 322 34.46 -19.97 10.09
CA GLN A 322 33.55 -20.98 10.63
C GLN A 322 32.10 -20.76 10.17
N THR A 323 31.73 -19.52 9.83
CA THR A 323 30.35 -19.14 9.51
C THR A 323 30.29 -18.20 8.32
N ALA A 324 29.18 -18.29 7.58
CA ALA A 324 28.78 -17.33 6.57
C ALA A 324 27.28 -17.05 6.76
N GLU A 325 26.85 -15.81 6.52
CA GLU A 325 25.46 -15.40 6.62
C GLU A 325 25.01 -14.59 5.40
N ALA A 326 23.74 -14.73 5.03
CA ALA A 326 23.08 -13.95 4.00
C ALA A 326 21.69 -13.53 4.47
N VAL A 327 21.16 -12.45 3.90
CA VAL A 327 19.76 -12.04 4.07
C VAL A 327 19.08 -12.07 2.71
N VAL A 328 17.85 -12.56 2.69
CA VAL A 328 17.00 -12.70 1.51
C VAL A 328 15.68 -11.98 1.77
N ASP A 329 15.25 -11.09 0.86
CA ASP A 329 13.90 -10.54 0.84
C ASP A 329 12.97 -11.54 0.14
N CYS A 330 12.03 -12.08 0.91
CA CYS A 330 11.09 -13.09 0.47
C CYS A 330 9.69 -12.48 0.36
N ARG A 331 9.01 -12.78 -0.75
CA ARG A 331 7.60 -12.45 -0.95
C ARG A 331 6.87 -13.68 -1.45
N TRP A 332 5.74 -14.01 -0.85
CA TRP A 332 4.92 -15.14 -1.27
C TRP A 332 3.48 -14.73 -1.56
N VAL A 333 2.88 -15.36 -2.55
CA VAL A 333 1.47 -15.17 -2.93
C VAL A 333 0.56 -15.69 -1.80
N PRO A 334 -0.63 -15.09 -1.58
CA PRO A 334 -1.61 -15.63 -0.64
C PRO A 334 -1.83 -17.15 -0.77
N GLY A 335 -1.95 -17.82 0.37
CA GLY A 335 -2.15 -19.28 0.44
C GLY A 335 -0.91 -20.14 0.15
N ARG A 336 0.22 -19.56 -0.31
CA ARG A 336 1.40 -20.33 -0.74
C ARG A 336 2.56 -20.43 0.23
N ARG A 337 2.46 -19.84 1.42
CA ARG A 337 3.58 -19.81 2.39
C ARG A 337 4.26 -21.18 2.59
N ALA A 338 3.50 -22.24 2.86
CA ALA A 338 4.07 -23.56 3.12
C ALA A 338 4.77 -24.17 1.89
N GLU A 339 4.23 -23.92 0.70
CA GLU A 339 4.81 -24.35 -0.57
C GLU A 339 6.11 -23.58 -0.86
N PHE A 340 6.09 -22.25 -0.65
CA PHE A 340 7.27 -21.39 -0.76
C PHE A 340 8.39 -21.84 0.19
N GLU A 341 8.07 -22.11 1.45
CA GLU A 341 9.04 -22.59 2.44
C GLU A 341 9.65 -23.94 2.05
N ARG A 342 8.84 -24.86 1.51
CA ARG A 342 9.30 -26.15 0.98
C ARG A 342 10.28 -25.96 -0.19
N GLU A 343 9.93 -25.12 -1.16
CA GLU A 343 10.78 -24.81 -2.31
C GLU A 343 12.10 -24.16 -1.87
N VAL A 344 12.05 -23.22 -0.91
CA VAL A 344 13.25 -22.62 -0.30
C VAL A 344 14.12 -23.67 0.38
N ASP A 345 13.54 -24.57 1.19
CA ASP A 345 14.27 -25.62 1.90
C ASP A 345 14.99 -26.59 0.94
N GLU A 346 14.32 -26.95 -0.17
CA GLU A 346 14.92 -27.72 -1.26
C GLU A 346 16.09 -26.99 -1.93
N LEU A 347 15.95 -25.67 -2.15
CA LEU A 347 16.98 -24.84 -2.80
C LEU A 347 18.19 -24.59 -1.89
N ILE A 348 18.02 -24.33 -0.59
CA ILE A 348 19.15 -24.06 0.31
C ILE A 348 19.91 -25.34 0.69
N GLY A 349 19.21 -26.48 0.75
CA GLY A 349 19.79 -27.76 1.09
C GLY A 349 20.06 -27.93 2.60
N PRO A 350 20.52 -29.12 3.02
CA PRO A 350 20.54 -29.50 4.44
C PRO A 350 21.63 -28.80 5.29
N ASP A 351 22.64 -28.21 4.65
CA ASP A 351 23.78 -27.60 5.33
C ASP A 351 23.60 -26.09 5.61
N VAL A 352 22.42 -25.55 5.30
CA VAL A 352 22.08 -24.14 5.51
C VAL A 352 20.83 -24.05 6.37
N GLU A 353 20.95 -23.36 7.51
CA GLU A 353 19.82 -23.04 8.38
C GLU A 353 19.15 -21.75 7.87
N ARG A 354 17.81 -21.68 7.95
CA ARG A 354 17.04 -20.44 7.74
C ARG A 354 16.30 -20.00 9.00
N GLU A 355 16.24 -18.69 9.22
CA GLU A 355 15.43 -18.06 10.26
C GLU A 355 14.75 -16.80 9.73
N TRP A 356 13.51 -16.55 10.15
CA TRP A 356 12.82 -15.28 9.85
C TRP A 356 13.34 -14.19 10.79
N ILE A 357 13.82 -13.08 10.22
CA ILE A 357 14.20 -11.86 10.94
C ILE A 357 12.95 -11.03 11.24
N THR A 358 12.12 -10.85 10.23
CA THR A 358 10.81 -10.21 10.30
C THR A 358 9.85 -10.93 9.36
N GLU A 359 8.57 -10.89 9.68
CA GLU A 359 7.55 -11.56 8.91
C GLU A 359 6.20 -10.84 9.03
N LEU A 360 5.58 -10.61 7.89
CA LEU A 360 4.21 -10.16 7.73
C LEU A 360 3.49 -11.14 6.83
N GLY A 361 2.36 -11.66 7.31
CA GLY A 361 1.51 -12.57 6.53
C GLY A 361 1.06 -11.95 5.20
N SER A 362 0.57 -12.79 4.30
CA SER A 362 -0.20 -12.33 3.15
C SER A 362 -1.61 -11.95 3.59
N TYR A 363 -2.28 -11.12 2.81
CA TYR A 363 -3.69 -10.81 3.00
C TYR A 363 -4.47 -11.11 1.71
N GLU A 364 -5.71 -11.58 1.82
CA GLU A 364 -6.61 -11.79 0.69
C GLU A 364 -8.08 -11.76 1.14
N THR A 365 -8.92 -11.11 0.34
CA THR A 365 -10.38 -11.10 0.42
C THR A 365 -10.97 -11.22 -0.99
N THR A 366 -12.22 -11.65 -1.09
CA THR A 366 -12.95 -11.67 -2.36
C THR A 366 -13.31 -10.25 -2.82
N PHE A 367 -13.39 -10.07 -4.14
CA PHE A 367 -13.86 -8.84 -4.81
C PHE A 367 -15.39 -8.84 -4.96
N ASP A 368 -16.09 -8.82 -3.84
CA ASP A 368 -17.56 -8.93 -3.83
C ASP A 368 -18.22 -8.11 -2.72
N GLY A 369 -19.55 -8.11 -2.77
CA GLY A 369 -20.40 -7.59 -1.71
C GLY A 369 -20.62 -6.08 -1.76
N HIS A 370 -21.41 -5.61 -0.79
CA HIS A 370 -21.93 -4.25 -0.76
C HIS A 370 -20.84 -3.17 -0.83
N LEU A 371 -19.68 -3.41 -0.20
CA LEU A 371 -18.62 -2.40 -0.17
C LEU A 371 -17.96 -2.22 -1.54
N VAL A 372 -17.70 -3.31 -2.26
CA VAL A 372 -17.17 -3.28 -3.63
C VAL A 372 -18.20 -2.63 -4.58
N GLU A 373 -19.48 -2.95 -4.41
CA GLU A 373 -20.57 -2.31 -5.16
C GLU A 373 -20.62 -0.79 -4.91
N ALA A 374 -20.47 -0.35 -3.66
CA ALA A 374 -20.44 1.05 -3.28
C ALA A 374 -19.20 1.78 -3.84
N MET A 375 -18.01 1.16 -3.83
CA MET A 375 -16.81 1.71 -4.47
C MET A 375 -17.03 1.89 -5.98
N ASN A 376 -17.58 0.88 -6.65
CA ASN A 376 -17.88 0.94 -8.08
C ASN A 376 -18.93 2.03 -8.40
N ALA A 377 -19.98 2.13 -7.61
CA ALA A 377 -21.00 3.17 -7.76
C ALA A 377 -20.41 4.59 -7.60
N ALA A 378 -19.55 4.78 -6.60
CA ALA A 378 -18.87 6.06 -6.36
C ALA A 378 -17.94 6.45 -7.51
N ILE A 379 -17.19 5.50 -8.08
CA ILE A 379 -16.39 5.73 -9.29
C ILE A 379 -17.29 6.13 -10.46
N LEU A 380 -18.34 5.36 -10.75
CA LEU A 380 -19.21 5.61 -11.90
C LEU A 380 -19.98 6.93 -11.80
N ALA A 381 -20.25 7.43 -10.58
CA ALA A 381 -20.87 8.72 -10.36
C ALA A 381 -19.99 9.91 -10.81
N HIS A 382 -18.67 9.75 -10.82
CA HIS A 382 -17.71 10.81 -11.18
C HIS A 382 -16.89 10.51 -12.44
N ASP A 383 -16.91 9.26 -12.89
CA ASP A 383 -16.31 8.79 -14.14
C ASP A 383 -17.15 7.65 -14.74
N PRO A 384 -18.13 7.97 -15.60
CA PRO A 384 -18.96 6.96 -16.28
C PRO A 384 -18.17 6.00 -17.19
N ASN A 385 -16.93 6.33 -17.55
CA ASN A 385 -16.04 5.43 -18.29
C ASN A 385 -15.20 4.53 -17.36
N GLY A 386 -15.37 4.63 -16.05
CA GLY A 386 -14.69 3.82 -15.07
C GLY A 386 -15.15 2.36 -15.05
N ARG A 387 -14.28 1.48 -14.58
CA ARG A 387 -14.59 0.11 -14.18
C ARG A 387 -13.67 -0.28 -13.02
N THR A 388 -14.22 -0.67 -11.89
CA THR A 388 -13.41 -1.24 -10.80
C THR A 388 -13.00 -2.66 -11.14
N VAL A 389 -11.77 -3.04 -10.78
CA VAL A 389 -11.20 -4.38 -10.95
C VAL A 389 -10.41 -4.75 -9.70
N PRO A 390 -10.33 -6.04 -9.32
CA PRO A 390 -9.49 -6.43 -8.20
C PRO A 390 -8.02 -6.20 -8.52
N TYR A 391 -7.25 -5.95 -7.48
CA TYR A 391 -5.81 -5.76 -7.55
C TYR A 391 -5.14 -6.51 -6.40
N MET A 392 -4.00 -7.13 -6.71
CA MET A 392 -3.11 -7.72 -5.73
C MET A 392 -1.84 -6.89 -5.64
N LEU A 393 -1.55 -6.37 -4.46
CA LEU A 393 -0.33 -5.63 -4.17
C LEU A 393 0.85 -6.60 -3.94
N SER A 394 2.01 -6.26 -4.47
CA SER A 394 3.27 -7.00 -4.24
C SER A 394 3.96 -6.66 -2.92
N GLY A 395 3.64 -5.49 -2.36
CA GLY A 395 4.04 -5.00 -1.04
C GLY A 395 3.16 -5.53 0.09
N GLY A 396 2.99 -4.73 1.13
CA GLY A 396 2.05 -4.98 2.20
C GLY A 396 1.56 -3.65 2.79
N THR A 397 0.46 -3.71 3.51
CA THR A 397 -0.21 -2.57 4.15
C THR A 397 -0.54 -2.88 5.61
N ASP A 398 -1.06 -1.87 6.31
CA ASP A 398 -1.68 -2.03 7.64
C ASP A 398 -2.87 -3.02 7.67
N ALA A 399 -3.48 -3.35 6.53
CA ALA A 399 -4.58 -4.32 6.45
C ALA A 399 -4.22 -5.66 7.09
N LYS A 400 -2.96 -6.09 6.98
CA LYS A 400 -2.45 -7.33 7.58
C LYS A 400 -2.63 -7.36 9.10
N ALA A 401 -2.52 -6.22 9.77
CA ALA A 401 -2.74 -6.14 11.20
C ALA A 401 -4.21 -6.30 11.56
N PHE A 402 -5.10 -5.63 10.81
CA PHE A 402 -6.55 -5.61 11.05
C PHE A 402 -7.25 -6.91 10.66
N ALA A 403 -6.76 -7.59 9.63
CA ALA A 403 -7.25 -8.91 9.24
C ALA A 403 -7.17 -9.93 10.40
N ARG A 404 -6.16 -9.81 11.28
CA ARG A 404 -6.03 -10.65 12.49
C ARG A 404 -7.16 -10.42 13.51
N LEU A 405 -7.80 -9.26 13.46
CA LEU A 405 -8.98 -8.92 14.26
C LEU A 405 -10.29 -9.37 13.61
N GLY A 406 -10.23 -10.02 12.43
CA GLY A 406 -11.41 -10.43 11.66
C GLY A 406 -12.04 -9.31 10.84
N ILE A 407 -11.32 -8.20 10.63
CA ILE A 407 -11.77 -7.08 9.80
C ILE A 407 -11.48 -7.41 8.34
N ARG A 408 -12.48 -7.20 7.47
CA ARG A 408 -12.31 -7.33 6.02
C ARG A 408 -11.74 -6.03 5.46
N CYS A 409 -10.59 -6.08 4.82
CA CYS A 409 -9.82 -4.92 4.37
C CYS A 409 -9.82 -4.81 2.84
N PHE A 410 -9.80 -3.59 2.35
CA PHE A 410 -9.62 -3.25 0.94
C PHE A 410 -8.71 -2.04 0.81
N GLY A 411 -7.93 -1.95 -0.26
CA GLY A 411 -7.25 -0.71 -0.63
C GLY A 411 -8.07 0.06 -1.66
N PHE A 412 -8.40 1.32 -1.35
CA PHE A 412 -9.16 2.19 -2.23
C PHE A 412 -8.83 3.67 -1.96
N ALA A 413 -7.70 4.12 -2.52
CA ALA A 413 -7.31 5.54 -2.61
C ALA A 413 -7.67 6.09 -4.01
N PRO A 414 -8.92 6.57 -4.23
CA PRO A 414 -9.41 6.86 -5.57
C PRO A 414 -8.66 8.01 -6.23
N LEU A 415 -7.89 7.74 -7.27
CA LEU A 415 -7.19 8.76 -8.05
C LEU A 415 -7.43 8.57 -9.54
N ARG A 416 -8.00 9.58 -10.19
CA ARG A 416 -8.11 9.61 -11.65
C ARG A 416 -6.82 10.16 -12.25
N LEU A 417 -5.95 9.26 -12.68
CA LEU A 417 -4.61 9.57 -13.15
C LEU A 417 -4.57 9.93 -14.65
N PRO A 418 -3.69 10.86 -15.05
CA PRO A 418 -3.36 11.07 -16.46
C PRO A 418 -2.71 9.80 -17.05
N PRO A 419 -3.08 9.35 -18.27
CA PRO A 419 -2.54 8.14 -18.89
C PRO A 419 -1.01 8.13 -19.04
N GLU A 420 -0.39 9.30 -19.20
CA GLU A 420 1.05 9.48 -19.40
C GLU A 420 1.86 9.49 -18.11
N LEU A 421 1.20 9.57 -16.94
CA LEU A 421 1.88 9.58 -15.65
C LEU A 421 2.32 8.15 -15.28
N ASP A 422 3.63 7.93 -15.18
CA ASP A 422 4.17 6.68 -14.63
C ASP A 422 4.02 6.67 -13.10
N PHE A 423 2.76 6.53 -12.64
CA PHE A 423 2.40 6.59 -11.23
C PHE A 423 3.11 5.50 -10.40
N SER A 424 3.30 4.32 -10.99
CA SER A 424 4.01 3.21 -10.34
C SER A 424 5.46 3.56 -9.98
N ALA A 425 6.13 4.37 -10.79
CA ALA A 425 7.51 4.79 -10.55
C ALA A 425 7.63 5.89 -9.48
N LEU A 426 6.53 6.52 -9.09
CA LEU A 426 6.53 7.55 -8.05
C LEU A 426 6.52 6.96 -6.64
N PHE A 427 6.04 5.73 -6.44
CA PHE A 427 6.12 5.04 -5.15
C PHE A 427 7.57 4.90 -4.73
N HIS A 428 7.90 5.47 -3.57
CA HIS A 428 9.25 5.62 -3.01
C HIS A 428 10.26 6.34 -3.94
N GLY A 429 9.79 6.85 -5.09
CA GLY A 429 10.61 7.49 -6.12
C GLY A 429 11.00 8.92 -5.74
N VAL A 430 11.93 9.47 -6.52
CA VAL A 430 12.25 10.89 -6.53
C VAL A 430 11.15 11.65 -7.26
N ASP A 431 10.92 12.92 -6.90
CA ASP A 431 9.94 13.79 -7.54
C ASP A 431 8.50 13.27 -7.46
N GLU A 432 8.21 12.53 -6.38
CA GLU A 432 6.87 12.12 -6.00
C GLU A 432 5.92 13.32 -5.95
N ARG A 433 4.73 13.14 -6.53
CA ARG A 433 3.72 14.17 -6.69
C ARG A 433 2.38 13.55 -7.06
N VAL A 434 1.30 14.24 -6.69
CA VAL A 434 -0.06 13.85 -7.03
C VAL A 434 -0.74 14.94 -7.85
N PRO A 435 -1.47 14.62 -8.94
CA PRO A 435 -2.24 15.61 -9.68
C PRO A 435 -3.31 16.24 -8.77
N VAL A 436 -3.41 17.56 -8.78
CA VAL A 436 -4.45 18.29 -8.04
C VAL A 436 -5.85 17.82 -8.46
N SER A 437 -6.06 17.63 -9.76
CA SER A 437 -7.32 17.12 -10.31
C SER A 437 -7.65 15.68 -9.87
N ALA A 438 -6.62 14.88 -9.55
CA ALA A 438 -6.81 13.53 -9.02
C ALA A 438 -7.23 13.57 -7.55
N LEU A 439 -6.65 14.46 -6.73
CA LEU A 439 -7.08 14.69 -5.34
C LEU A 439 -8.52 15.18 -5.26
N GLU A 440 -8.89 16.16 -6.10
CA GLU A 440 -10.26 16.68 -6.14
C GLU A 440 -11.25 15.61 -6.60
N PHE A 441 -10.89 14.79 -7.59
CA PHE A 441 -11.69 13.65 -8.03
C PHE A 441 -11.86 12.62 -6.91
N GLY A 442 -10.74 12.22 -6.29
CA GLY A 442 -10.72 11.23 -5.23
C GLY A 442 -11.54 11.63 -4.02
N THR A 443 -11.48 12.90 -3.64
CA THR A 443 -12.29 13.46 -2.55
C THR A 443 -13.78 13.33 -2.85
N LYS A 444 -14.23 13.60 -4.09
CA LYS A 444 -15.63 13.44 -4.49
C LYS A 444 -16.07 11.98 -4.46
N VAL A 445 -15.22 11.08 -4.96
CA VAL A 445 -15.47 9.64 -4.93
C VAL A 445 -15.55 9.13 -3.50
N LEU A 446 -14.63 9.53 -2.63
CA LEU A 446 -14.61 9.13 -1.23
C LEU A 446 -15.84 9.66 -0.48
N GLU A 447 -16.21 10.92 -0.70
CA GLU A 447 -17.44 11.52 -0.18
C GLU A 447 -18.68 10.71 -0.61
N HIS A 448 -18.81 10.41 -1.91
CA HIS A 448 -19.90 9.59 -2.42
C HIS A 448 -19.90 8.19 -1.79
N PHE A 449 -18.75 7.52 -1.77
CA PHE A 449 -18.61 6.17 -1.23
C PHE A 449 -19.09 6.11 0.23
N LEU A 450 -18.63 7.01 1.09
CA LEU A 450 -18.98 7.00 2.51
C LEU A 450 -20.46 7.33 2.77
N LEU A 451 -21.10 8.10 1.89
CA LEU A 451 -22.53 8.37 1.95
C LEU A 451 -23.41 7.19 1.49
N HIS A 452 -22.83 6.19 0.82
CA HIS A 452 -23.57 5.06 0.23
C HIS A 452 -23.03 3.68 0.66
N SER A 453 -22.04 3.64 1.57
CA SER A 453 -21.38 2.41 2.06
C SER A 453 -22.17 1.61 3.11
#